data_AF-A0A5N1K7C9-F1
#
_entry.id   AF-A0A5N1K7C9-F1
#
_cell.length_a   1.000
_cell.length_b   1.000
_cell.length_c   1.000
_cell.angle_alpha   90.00
_cell.angle_beta   90.00
_cell.angle_gamma   90.00
#
_symmetry.space_group_name_H-M   'P 1'
#
loop_
_entity.id
_entity.type
_entity.pdbx_description
1 polymer ?
#
loop_
_entity_poly.entity_id
_entity_poly.type
_entity_poly.pdbx_seq_one_letter_code
_entity_poly.pdbx_strand_id
1 'polypeptide(L)'
;MTRKTIEERLAQLEARRSELKSRLSKQERANETRRKVLIGTLVLQRLESTDDPEFSRRLHEWLRRELPSFLQRDIDRFLFRALIETAPDMKAASPPREEGT
;
A
#
# COMPACT_ATOMS: atom_id res chain seq x y z
N MET A 1 -33.34 12.91 45.57
CA MET A 1 -32.40 12.64 44.45
C MET A 1 -32.32 11.13 44.25
N THR A 2 -32.84 10.64 43.14
CA THR A 2 -32.96 9.21 42.83
C THR A 2 -31.58 8.58 42.64
N ARG A 3 -31.19 7.70 43.56
CA ARG A 3 -29.99 6.87 43.42
C ARG A 3 -30.25 5.89 42.27
N LYS A 4 -29.55 6.07 41.14
CA LYS A 4 -29.52 5.07 40.06
C LYS A 4 -29.21 3.69 40.62
N THR A 5 -29.93 2.66 40.17
CA THR A 5 -29.71 1.29 40.59
C THR A 5 -28.31 0.82 40.16
N ILE A 6 -27.78 -0.21 40.82
CA ILE A 6 -26.46 -0.76 40.48
C ILE A 6 -26.42 -1.22 39.02
N GLU A 7 -27.52 -1.79 38.53
CA GLU A 7 -27.70 -2.22 37.14
C GLU A 7 -27.63 -1.05 36.15
N GLU A 8 -28.32 0.06 36.42
CA GLU A 8 -28.26 1.25 35.57
C GLU A 8 -26.85 1.87 35.52
N ARG A 9 -26.10 1.78 36.63
CA ARG A 9 -24.70 2.23 36.68
C ARG A 9 -23.79 1.29 35.89
N LEU A 10 -24.02 -0.02 35.98
CA LEU A 10 -23.27 -1.02 35.22
C LEU A 10 -23.48 -0.83 33.71
N ALA A 11 -24.75 -0.68 33.28
CA ALA A 11 -25.10 -0.41 31.89
C ALA A 11 -24.48 0.89 31.36
N GLN A 12 -24.43 1.95 32.19
CA GLN A 12 -23.76 3.20 31.80
C GLN A 12 -22.25 3.06 31.66
N LEU A 13 -21.60 2.26 32.52
CA LEU A 13 -20.17 2.00 32.42
C LEU A 13 -19.83 1.15 31.20
N GLU A 14 -20.64 0.13 30.90
CA GLU A 14 -20.48 -0.70 29.70
C GLU A 14 -20.69 0.11 28.41
N ALA A 15 -21.71 0.97 28.37
CA ALA A 15 -21.94 1.87 27.25
C ALA A 15 -20.74 2.79 26.99
N ARG A 16 -20.21 3.41 28.05
CA ARG A 16 -19.00 4.27 27.95
C ARG A 16 -17.77 3.48 27.51
N ARG A 17 -17.57 2.26 28.01
CA ARG A 17 -16.46 1.39 27.61
C ARG A 17 -16.56 1.03 26.13
N SER A 18 -17.75 0.65 25.67
CA SER A 18 -18.01 0.32 24.26
C SER A 18 -17.71 1.52 23.35
N GLU A 19 -18.16 2.71 23.75
CA GLU A 19 -17.89 3.94 23.01
C GLU A 19 -16.39 4.26 22.93
N LEU A 20 -15.67 4.21 24.05
CA LEU A 20 -14.23 4.45 24.08
C LEU A 20 -13.48 3.42 23.22
N LYS A 21 -13.86 2.14 23.27
CA LYS A 21 -13.27 1.10 22.44
C LYS A 21 -13.52 1.35 20.95
N SER A 22 -14.72 1.77 20.58
CA SER A 22 -15.06 2.14 19.19
C SER A 22 -14.22 3.32 18.70
N ARG A 23 -14.05 4.35 19.54
CA ARG A 23 -13.19 5.51 19.22
C ARG A 23 -11.73 5.10 19.05
N LEU A 24 -11.20 4.26 19.94
CA LEU A 24 -9.83 3.77 19.84
C LEU A 24 -9.61 2.97 18.55
N SER A 25 -10.52 2.03 18.23
CA SER A 25 -10.44 1.25 16.98
C SER A 25 -10.50 2.12 15.72
N LYS A 26 -11.26 3.23 15.74
CA LYS A 26 -11.26 4.20 14.64
C LYS A 26 -9.91 4.89 14.51
N GLN A 27 -9.31 5.31 15.62
CA GLN A 27 -8.00 5.96 15.64
C GLN A 27 -6.89 5.02 15.17
N GLU A 28 -6.92 3.75 15.59
CA GLU A 28 -5.96 2.73 15.16
C GLU A 28 -6.03 2.52 13.64
N ARG A 29 -7.23 2.36 13.07
CA ARG A 29 -7.40 2.23 11.61
C ARG A 29 -6.95 3.48 10.85
N ALA A 30 -7.21 4.67 11.39
CA ALA A 30 -6.75 5.92 10.80
C ALA A 30 -5.22 6.00 10.79
N ASN A 31 -4.57 5.64 11.91
CA ASN A 31 -3.12 5.61 12.03
C ASN A 31 -2.49 4.54 11.14
N GLU A 32 -3.10 3.36 11.04
CA GLU A 32 -2.64 2.27 10.18
C GLU A 32 -2.70 2.70 8.70
N THR A 33 -3.80 3.30 8.28
CA THR A 33 -3.96 3.84 6.92
C THR A 33 -2.91 4.91 6.64
N ARG A 34 -2.73 5.87 7.57
CA ARG A 34 -1.71 6.92 7.43
C ARG A 34 -0.31 6.35 7.33
N ARG A 35 0.04 5.35 8.14
CA ARG A 35 1.35 4.69 8.09
C ARG A 35 1.60 4.00 6.75
N LYS A 36 0.61 3.24 6.25
CA LYS A 36 0.69 2.56 4.95
C LYS A 36 0.87 3.57 3.80
N VAL A 37 0.10 4.66 3.81
CA VAL A 37 0.19 5.71 2.80
C VAL A 37 1.56 6.39 2.83
N LEU A 38 2.03 6.83 4.00
CA LEU A 38 3.32 7.53 4.10
C LEU A 38 4.50 6.66 3.66
N ILE A 39 4.50 5.37 4.03
CA ILE A 39 5.52 4.42 3.58
C ILE A 39 5.42 4.24 2.06
N GLY A 40 4.21 4.06 1.52
CA GLY A 40 3.99 3.95 0.08
C GLY A 40 4.53 5.15 -0.69
N THR A 41 4.18 6.36 -0.26
CA THR A 41 4.67 7.61 -0.86
C THR A 41 6.20 7.71 -0.81
N LEU A 42 6.82 7.39 0.33
CA LEU A 42 8.28 7.42 0.48
C LEU A 42 8.97 6.44 -0.48
N VAL A 43 8.44 5.21 -0.59
CA VAL A 43 8.99 4.19 -1.49
C VAL A 43 8.87 4.62 -2.95
N LEU A 44 7.72 5.16 -3.35
CA LEU A 44 7.51 5.68 -4.71
C LEU A 44 8.47 6.83 -5.03
N GLN A 45 8.58 7.81 -4.13
CA GLN A 45 9.53 8.91 -4.29
C GLN A 45 10.97 8.40 -4.43
N ARG A 46 11.34 7.35 -3.68
CA ARG A 46 12.69 6.79 -3.72
C ARG A 46 12.97 6.02 -5.02
N LEU A 47 11.96 5.45 -5.66
CA LEU A 47 12.08 4.85 -6.99
C LEU A 47 12.29 5.90 -8.09
N GLU A 48 11.71 7.09 -7.93
CA GLU A 48 11.84 8.21 -8.87
C GLU A 48 13.13 9.02 -8.65
N SER A 49 13.64 9.02 -7.42
CA SER A 49 14.82 9.80 -7.04
C SER A 49 16.10 9.24 -7.66
N THR A 50 16.89 10.10 -8.32
CA THR A 50 18.17 9.72 -8.97
C THR A 50 19.37 9.76 -8.01
N ASP A 51 19.16 10.20 -6.76
CA ASP A 51 20.23 10.40 -5.76
C ASP A 51 20.99 9.11 -5.40
N ASP A 52 20.35 7.94 -5.56
CA ASP A 52 20.96 6.63 -5.28
C ASP A 52 20.46 5.58 -6.28
N PRO A 53 21.10 5.46 -7.45
CA PRO A 53 20.68 4.55 -8.51
C PRO A 53 20.79 3.07 -8.11
N GLU A 54 21.77 2.72 -7.27
CA GLU A 54 21.98 1.32 -6.86
C GLU A 54 20.90 0.87 -5.89
N PHE A 55 20.57 1.70 -4.90
CA PHE A 55 19.47 1.42 -3.98
C PHE A 55 18.14 1.34 -4.72
N SER A 56 17.88 2.28 -5.64
CA SER A 56 16.64 2.31 -6.42
C SER A 56 16.50 1.06 -7.29
N ARG A 57 17.59 0.59 -7.91
CA ARG A 57 17.60 -0.69 -8.65
C ARG A 57 17.31 -1.88 -7.74
N ARG A 58 17.98 -2.00 -6.60
CA ARG A 58 17.76 -3.10 -5.64
C ARG A 58 16.32 -3.10 -5.11
N LEU A 59 15.77 -1.92 -4.83
CA LEU A 59 14.38 -1.75 -4.39
C LEU A 59 13.39 -2.16 -5.48
N HIS A 60 13.66 -1.79 -6.74
CA HIS A 60 12.84 -2.17 -7.88
C HIS A 60 12.84 -3.68 -8.12
N GLU A 61 14.00 -4.33 -8.04
CA GLU A 61 14.12 -5.80 -8.13
C GLU A 61 13.37 -6.51 -6.99
N TRP A 62 13.52 -5.99 -5.77
CA TRP A 62 12.79 -6.53 -4.61
C TRP A 62 11.27 -6.39 -4.78
N LEU A 63 10.78 -5.21 -5.19
CA LEU A 63 9.36 -4.97 -5.44
C LEU A 63 8.80 -5.88 -6.54
N ARG A 64 9.55 -6.09 -7.63
CA ARG A 64 9.15 -7.02 -8.70
C ARG A 64 8.94 -8.45 -8.19
N ARG A 65 9.74 -8.91 -7.22
CA ARG A 65 9.60 -10.26 -6.65
C ARG A 65 8.46 -10.36 -5.65
N GLU A 66 8.33 -9.37 -4.76
CA GLU A 66 7.39 -9.46 -3.63
C GLU A 66 5.97 -8.96 -3.99
N LEU A 67 5.82 -7.90 -4.81
CA LEU A 67 4.51 -7.34 -5.17
C LEU A 67 3.54 -8.36 -5.79
N PRO A 68 3.94 -9.24 -6.72
CA PRO A 68 3.02 -10.23 -7.29
C PRO A 68 2.42 -11.18 -6.24
N SER A 69 3.16 -11.48 -5.17
CA SER A 69 2.68 -12.31 -4.06
C SER A 69 1.79 -11.53 -3.09
N PHE A 70 2.04 -10.23 -2.95
CA PHE A 70 1.28 -9.33 -2.09
C PHE A 70 -0.07 -8.90 -2.70
N LEU A 71 -0.13 -8.73 -4.02
CA LEU A 71 -1.32 -8.27 -4.75
C LEU A 71 -2.32 -9.43 -4.92
N GLN A 72 -3.38 -9.40 -4.12
CA GLN A 72 -4.42 -10.43 -4.12
C GLN A 72 -5.48 -10.23 -5.21
N ARG A 73 -5.66 -9.00 -5.72
CA ARG A 73 -6.69 -8.67 -6.71
C ARG A 73 -6.06 -8.32 -8.06
N ASP A 74 -6.70 -8.76 -9.15
CA ASP A 74 -6.22 -8.51 -10.51
C ASP A 74 -6.20 -7.03 -10.89
N ILE A 75 -7.16 -6.25 -10.37
CA ILE A 75 -7.22 -4.79 -10.56
C ILE A 75 -5.95 -4.14 -10.00
N ASP A 76 -5.52 -4.57 -8.81
CA ASP A 76 -4.33 -4.01 -8.18
C ASP A 76 -3.06 -4.44 -8.94
N ARG A 77 -3.02 -5.68 -9.47
CA ARG A 77 -1.93 -6.14 -10.35
C ARG A 77 -1.77 -5.28 -11.60
N PHE A 78 -2.87 -4.84 -12.19
CA PHE A 78 -2.83 -3.97 -13.36
C PHE A 78 -2.21 -2.60 -13.05
N LEU A 79 -2.49 -2.02 -11.88
CA LEU A 79 -1.92 -0.73 -11.45
C LEU A 79 -0.40 -0.77 -11.31
N PHE A 80 0.16 -1.90 -10.90
CA PHE A 80 1.61 -2.08 -10.72
C PHE A 80 2.30 -2.74 -11.91
N ARG A 81 1.60 -2.94 -13.04
CA ARG A 81 2.14 -3.65 -14.21
C ARG A 81 3.43 -3.02 -14.74
N ALA A 82 3.47 -1.69 -14.87
CA ALA A 82 4.66 -0.97 -15.34
C ALA A 82 5.86 -1.07 -14.38
N LEU A 83 5.62 -1.40 -13.10
CA LEU A 83 6.65 -1.59 -12.09
C LEU A 83 7.14 -3.05 -12.07
N ILE A 84 6.22 -4.00 -12.23
CA ILE A 84 6.49 -5.44 -12.16
C ILE A 84 7.04 -5.96 -13.50
N GLU A 85 6.45 -5.57 -14.61
CA GLU A 85 6.93 -5.94 -15.94
C GLU A 85 8.01 -4.93 -16.33
N THR A 86 9.25 -5.39 -16.52
CA THR A 86 10.22 -4.63 -17.32
C THR A 86 9.55 -4.35 -18.65
N ALA A 87 9.54 -3.08 -19.08
CA ALA A 87 9.22 -2.74 -20.46
C ALA A 87 9.88 -3.79 -21.37
N PRO A 88 9.12 -4.47 -22.25
CA PRO A 88 9.73 -5.44 -23.14
C PRO A 88 10.87 -4.71 -23.83
N ASP A 89 12.07 -5.31 -23.80
CA ASP A 89 13.19 -4.88 -24.62
C ASP A 89 12.63 -4.59 -26.02
N MET A 90 12.44 -3.32 -26.37
CA MET A 90 12.16 -2.87 -27.73
C MET A 90 13.38 -3.09 -28.64
N LYS A 91 14.25 -4.04 -28.28
CA LYS A 91 15.48 -4.42 -28.97
C LYS A 91 15.29 -5.61 -29.91
N ALA A 92 14.05 -6.03 -30.17
CA ALA A 92 13.72 -7.07 -31.14
C ALA A 92 12.77 -6.58 -32.27
N ALA A 93 12.73 -5.28 -32.53
CA ALA A 93 12.15 -4.74 -33.76
C ALA A 93 13.24 -4.00 -34.54
N SER A 94 14.25 -4.74 -35.01
CA SER A 94 15.02 -4.27 -36.17
C SER A 94 14.05 -4.20 -37.35
N PRO A 95 13.96 -3.07 -38.09
CA PRO A 95 13.22 -3.06 -39.34
C PRO A 95 13.86 -4.06 -40.31
N PRO A 96 13.07 -4.72 -41.19
CA PRO A 96 13.65 -5.55 -42.22
C PRO A 96 14.59 -4.68 -43.06
N ARG A 97 15.84 -5.12 -43.22
CA ARG A 97 16.73 -4.57 -44.25
C ARG A 97 16.02 -4.72 -45.58
N GLU A 98 15.64 -3.60 -46.19
CA GLU A 98 15.37 -3.56 -47.62
C GLU A 98 16.70 -3.81 -48.34
N GLU A 99 16.96 -5.07 -48.66
CA GLU A 99 17.84 -5.43 -49.76
C GLU A 99 17.01 -5.36 -51.04
N GLY A 100 17.37 -4.46 -51.98
CA GLY A 100 16.62 -4.35 -53.21
C GLY A 100 17.13 -3.30 -54.21
N THR A 101 18.18 -3.71 -54.95
CA THR A 101 18.60 -3.28 -56.31
C THR A 101 19.33 -1.94 -56.48
#